data_AF-A0A2M8DIR4-F1
#
_entry.id   AF-A0A2M8DIR4-F1
#
_cell.length_a   1.000
_cell.length_b   1.000
_cell.length_c   1.000
_cell.angle_alpha   90.00
_cell.angle_beta   90.00
_cell.angle_gamma   90.00
#
_symmetry.space_group_name_H-M   'P 1'
#
loop_
_entity.id
_entity.type
_entity.pdbx_description
1 polymer ?
#
loop_
_entity_poly.entity_id
_entity_poly.type
_entity_poly.pdbx_seq_one_letter_code
_entity_poly.pdbx_strand_id
1 'polypeptide(L)'
;QQVAVRSNVPGTELFANEAYVGKDNGVTTFHKNQNYMITARKAGCTDTTVPASKSFDAITLLGVFIDFGIISVLLIDGAATGAWQQFDQNSYVIDPRCA
;
A
#
# COMPACT_ATOMS: atom_id res chain seq x y z
N GLN A 1 1.38 3.10 -7.34
CA GLN A 1 0.05 3.68 -7.07
C GLN A 1 0.22 4.82 -6.08
N GLN A 2 -0.37 5.99 -6.32
CA GLN A 2 -0.38 7.06 -5.32
C GLN A 2 -1.34 6.69 -4.19
N VAL A 3 -0.92 6.92 -2.95
CA VAL A 3 -1.65 6.58 -1.74
C VAL A 3 -1.64 7.78 -0.81
N ALA A 4 -2.84 8.21 -0.38
CA ALA A 4 -3.00 9.22 0.65
C ALA A 4 -3.00 8.57 2.03
N VAL A 5 -2.27 9.14 2.98
CA VAL A 5 -2.27 8.70 4.38
C VAL A 5 -2.63 9.91 5.24
N ARG A 6 -3.54 9.73 6.19
CA ARG A 6 -4.02 10.80 7.08
C ARG A 6 -4.19 10.30 8.51
N SER A 7 -4.08 11.20 9.47
CA SER A 7 -4.41 11.01 10.87
C SER A 7 -5.41 12.10 11.28
N ASN A 8 -6.39 11.73 12.09
CA ASN A 8 -7.32 12.64 12.76
C ASN A 8 -6.70 13.24 14.01
N VAL A 9 -5.58 12.70 14.50
CA VAL A 9 -4.86 13.23 15.67
C VAL A 9 -3.84 14.26 15.20
N PRO A 10 -3.97 15.55 15.58
CA PRO A 10 -3.04 16.59 15.16
C PRO A 10 -1.62 16.37 15.70
N GLY A 11 -0.62 16.74 14.92
CA GLY A 11 0.78 16.52 15.24
C GLY A 11 1.29 15.11 14.97
N THR A 12 0.52 14.24 14.29
CA THR A 12 0.94 12.86 14.03
C THR A 12 1.91 12.80 12.87
N GLU A 13 3.03 12.11 13.05
CA GLU A 13 3.98 11.79 11.99
C GLU A 13 3.59 10.46 11.34
N LEU A 14 3.53 10.45 10.01
CA LEU A 14 3.09 9.31 9.22
C LEU A 14 4.28 8.71 8.48
N PHE A 15 4.39 7.39 8.50
CA PHE A 15 5.47 6.64 7.86
C PHE A 15 4.92 5.50 7.02
N ALA A 16 5.60 5.18 5.92
CA ALA A 16 5.35 3.98 5.11
C ALA A 16 6.68 3.21 4.99
N ASN A 17 6.76 2.00 5.57
CA ASN A 17 8.01 1.26 5.72
C ASN A 17 9.15 2.13 6.27
N GLU A 18 8.87 2.87 7.35
CA GLU A 18 9.81 3.79 8.01
C GLU A 18 10.18 5.04 7.21
N ALA A 19 9.81 5.16 5.94
CA ALA A 19 9.97 6.40 5.18
C ALA A 19 8.92 7.42 5.62
N TYR A 20 9.37 8.61 6.00
CA TYR A 20 8.49 9.71 6.40
C TYR A 20 7.62 10.16 5.22
N VAL A 21 6.31 10.17 5.44
CA VAL A 21 5.30 10.56 4.43
C VAL A 21 4.84 12.00 4.65
N GLY A 22 4.68 12.41 5.91
CA GLY A 22 4.16 13.74 6.25
C GLY A 22 3.67 13.82 7.69
N LYS A 23 3.22 15.03 8.06
CA LYS A 23 2.62 15.33 9.36
C LYS A 23 1.14 15.60 9.16
N ASP A 24 0.29 14.93 9.93
CA ASP A 24 -1.18 14.92 9.87
C ASP A 24 -1.76 14.31 8.58
N ASN A 25 -1.20 14.66 7.43
CA ASN A 25 -1.51 14.05 6.14
C ASN A 25 -0.27 14.01 5.24
N GLY A 26 -0.34 13.15 4.23
CA GLY A 26 0.64 13.12 3.15
C GLY A 26 0.22 12.19 2.02
N VAL A 27 0.94 12.28 0.91
CA VAL A 27 0.75 11.42 -0.25
C VAL A 27 2.09 10.77 -0.57
N THR A 28 2.08 9.46 -0.77
CA THR A 28 3.25 8.68 -1.14
C THR A 28 2.92 7.72 -2.28
N THR A 29 3.94 7.05 -2.82
CA THR A 29 3.76 6.06 -3.89
C THR A 29 4.08 4.68 -3.37
N PHE A 30 3.12 3.75 -3.52
CA PHE A 30 3.34 2.33 -3.27
C PHE A 30 3.66 1.59 -4.55
N HIS A 31 4.73 0.81 -4.52
CA HIS A 31 5.11 -0.09 -5.61
C HIS A 31 4.43 -1.45 -5.43
N LYS A 32 3.80 -1.97 -6.49
CA LYS A 32 3.00 -3.21 -6.44
C LYS A 32 3.82 -4.44 -6.03
N ASN A 33 5.11 -4.46 -6.35
CA ASN A 33 6.05 -5.51 -5.96
C ASN A 33 6.55 -5.42 -4.51
N GLN A 34 6.17 -4.39 -3.74
CA GLN A 34 6.62 -4.19 -2.36
C GLN A 34 5.45 -4.22 -1.39
N ASN A 35 5.66 -4.80 -0.20
CA ASN A 35 4.67 -4.75 0.87
C ASN A 35 4.92 -3.52 1.74
N TYR A 36 3.86 -2.88 2.22
CA TYR A 36 3.97 -1.66 3.02
C TYR A 36 3.31 -1.83 4.40
N MET A 37 3.99 -1.32 5.42
CA MET A 37 3.48 -1.09 6.75
C MET A 37 3.33 0.42 6.93
N ILE A 38 2.12 0.86 7.26
CA ILE A 38 1.82 2.27 7.51
C ILE A 38 1.80 2.48 9.01
N THR A 39 2.63 3.40 9.50
CA THR A 39 2.77 3.68 10.94
C THR A 39 2.41 5.14 11.21
N ALA A 40 1.58 5.35 12.22
CA ALA A 40 1.28 6.65 12.80
C ALA A 40 1.99 6.79 14.14
N ARG A 41 2.82 7.83 14.29
CA ARG A 41 3.59 8.12 15.50
C ARG A 41 3.27 9.49 16.05
N LYS A 42 3.17 9.58 17.39
CA LYS A 42 3.06 10.87 18.08
C LYS A 42 3.59 10.75 19.50
N ALA A 43 4.42 11.70 19.90
CA ALA A 43 4.96 11.74 21.26
C ALA A 43 3.82 11.76 22.30
N GLY A 44 3.91 10.88 23.29
CA GLY A 44 2.88 10.70 24.32
C GLY A 44 1.69 9.82 23.92
N CYS A 45 1.69 9.25 22.71
CA CYS A 45 0.69 8.28 22.26
C CYS A 45 1.37 6.94 21.94
N THR A 46 0.60 5.85 21.92
CA THR A 46 1.08 4.55 21.44
C THR A 46 0.96 4.51 19.92
N ASP A 47 2.07 4.21 19.25
CA ASP A 47 2.11 4.06 17.80
C ASP A 47 1.10 3.02 17.31
N THR A 48 0.51 3.27 16.14
CA THR A 48 -0.35 2.29 15.45
C THR A 48 0.25 1.98 14.11
N THR A 49 0.33 0.69 13.78
CA THR A 49 0.84 0.20 12.50
C THR A 49 -0.17 -0.74 11.86
N VAL A 50 -0.47 -0.51 10.58
CA VAL A 50 -1.35 -1.37 9.79
C VAL A 50 -0.66 -1.81 8.49
N PRO A 51 -0.85 -3.06 8.05
CA PRO A 51 -0.37 -3.48 6.74
C PRO A 51 -1.25 -2.89 5.63
N ALA A 52 -0.64 -2.46 4.54
CA ALA A 52 -1.34 -2.14 3.31
C ALA A 52 -1.68 -3.45 2.57
N SER A 53 -2.96 -3.80 2.52
CA SER A 53 -3.41 -5.06 1.93
C SER A 53 -3.40 -5.01 0.40
N LYS A 54 -3.23 -6.20 -0.19
CA LYS A 54 -3.24 -6.40 -1.63
C LYS A 54 -4.14 -7.57 -2.00
N SER A 55 -4.75 -7.46 -3.17
CA SER A 55 -5.53 -8.50 -3.81
C SER A 55 -4.97 -8.82 -5.20
N PHE A 56 -5.38 -9.98 -5.71
CA PHE A 56 -5.05 -10.44 -7.03
C PHE A 56 -5.93 -9.74 -8.08
N ASP A 57 -5.32 -9.10 -9.08
CA ASP A 57 -5.99 -8.45 -10.18
C ASP A 57 -6.23 -9.44 -11.33
N ALA A 58 -7.37 -10.12 -11.27
CA ALA A 58 -7.78 -11.11 -12.26
C ALA A 58 -8.17 -10.50 -13.62
N ILE A 59 -8.50 -9.21 -13.68
CA ILE A 59 -8.88 -8.55 -14.94
C ILE A 59 -7.64 -8.34 -15.80
N THR A 60 -6.56 -7.85 -15.20
CA THR A 60 -5.27 -7.73 -15.88
C THR A 60 -4.78 -9.10 -16.37
N LEU A 61 -4.96 -10.16 -15.58
CA LEU A 61 -4.62 -11.53 -15.99
C LEU A 61 -5.44 -12.01 -17.19
N LEU A 62 -6.75 -11.78 -17.19
CA LEU A 62 -7.62 -12.22 -18.28
C LEU A 62 -7.27 -11.53 -19.61
N GLY A 63 -7.00 -10.22 -19.59
CA GLY A 63 -6.61 -9.48 -20.79
C GLY A 63 -5.35 -10.03 -21.45
N VAL A 64 -4.35 -10.41 -20.65
CA VAL A 64 -3.09 -10.99 -21.15
C VAL A 64 -3.32 -12.38 -21.77
N PHE A 65 -4.21 -13.20 -21.21
CA PHE A 65 -4.51 -14.51 -21.77
C PHE A 65 -5.28 -14.46 -23.10
N ILE A 66 -6.16 -13.47 -23.28
CA ILE A 66 -6.94 -13.30 -24.52
C ILE A 66 -6.04 -12.84 -25.67
N ASP A 67 -5.10 -11.92 -25.42
CA ASP A 67 -4.26 -11.35 -26.49
C ASP A 67 -3.10 -12.27 -26.93
N PHE A 68 -2.54 -13.10 -26.03
CA PHE A 68 -1.26 -13.76 -26.31
C PHE A 68 -1.26 -15.30 -26.39
N GLY A 69 -2.31 -16.02 -25.98
CA GLY A 69 -2.33 -17.49 -26.06
C GLY A 69 -1.19 -18.22 -25.32
N ILE A 70 -0.36 -17.49 -24.56
CA ILE A 70 0.84 -17.98 -23.86
C ILE A 70 0.52 -18.02 -22.37
N ILE A 71 0.36 -19.22 -21.82
CA ILE A 71 -0.19 -19.39 -20.46
C ILE A 71 0.92 -19.46 -19.39
N SER A 72 2.07 -20.05 -19.69
CA SER A 72 3.02 -20.47 -18.65
C SER A 72 4.07 -19.42 -18.24
N VAL A 73 4.70 -18.72 -19.19
CA VAL A 73 5.82 -17.80 -18.86
C VAL A 73 5.32 -16.50 -18.20
N LEU A 74 4.20 -15.96 -18.68
CA LEU A 74 3.63 -14.70 -18.18
C LEU A 74 3.07 -14.83 -16.76
N LEU A 75 2.57 -16.00 -16.39
CA LEU A 75 2.11 -16.26 -15.02
C LEU A 75 3.26 -16.12 -14.02
N ILE A 76 4.43 -16.69 -14.33
CA ILE A 76 5.60 -16.71 -13.45
C ILE A 76 6.19 -15.29 -13.36
N ASP A 77 6.32 -14.61 -14.50
CA ASP A 77 6.91 -13.27 -14.56
C ASP A 77 6.01 -12.19 -13.93
N GLY A 78 4.70 -12.25 -14.16
CA GLY A 78 3.78 -11.31 -13.54
C GLY A 78 3.62 -11.51 -12.03
N ALA A 79 3.85 -12.73 -11.51
CA ALA A 79 3.89 -12.99 -10.07
C ALA A 79 5.19 -12.43 -9.45
N ALA A 80 6.33 -12.61 -10.13
CA ALA A 80 7.62 -12.07 -9.70
C ALA A 80 7.68 -10.54 -9.72
N THR A 81 7.06 -9.91 -10.72
CA THR A 81 7.01 -8.45 -10.89
C THR A 81 5.88 -7.78 -10.10
N GLY A 82 4.97 -8.56 -9.50
CA GLY A 82 3.77 -8.04 -8.82
C GLY A 82 2.76 -7.40 -9.78
N ALA A 83 2.86 -7.65 -11.08
CA ALA A 83 1.94 -7.12 -12.09
C ALA A 83 0.50 -7.57 -11.85
N TRP A 84 0.31 -8.78 -11.31
CA TRP A 84 -1.00 -9.32 -10.94
C TRP A 84 -1.50 -8.90 -9.56
N GLN A 85 -0.78 -8.03 -8.86
CA GLN A 85 -1.18 -7.53 -7.54
C GLN A 85 -1.65 -6.09 -7.64
N GLN A 86 -2.66 -5.76 -6.86
CA GLN A 86 -3.14 -4.40 -6.68
C GLN A 86 -3.37 -4.14 -5.19
N PHE A 87 -3.06 -2.92 -4.74
CA PHE A 87 -3.41 -2.52 -3.39
C PHE A 87 -4.92 -2.29 -3.31
N ASP A 88 -5.54 -2.80 -2.26
CA ASP A 88 -7.00 -2.74 -2.10
C ASP A 88 -7.50 -1.31 -1.88
N GLN A 89 -6.62 -0.44 -1.38
CA GLN A 89 -6.94 0.94 -1.01
C GLN A 89 -5.86 1.91 -1.47
N ASN A 90 -6.30 3.13 -1.82
CA ASN A 90 -5.44 4.27 -2.15
C ASN A 90 -5.50 5.39 -1.09
N SER A 91 -6.24 5.18 0.00
CA SER A 91 -6.39 6.14 1.09
C SER A 91 -6.46 5.40 2.41
N TYR A 92 -5.63 5.80 3.36
CA TYR A 92 -5.59 5.26 4.72
C TYR A 92 -5.83 6.38 5.72
N VAL A 93 -6.66 6.10 6.73
CA VAL A 93 -6.81 6.92 7.92
C VAL A 93 -6.32 6.09 9.10
N ILE A 94 -5.26 6.53 9.75
CA ILE A 94 -4.59 5.81 10.82
C ILE A 94 -4.22 6.78 11.94
N ASP A 95 -4.70 6.47 13.15
CA ASP A 95 -4.54 7.30 14.33
C ASP A 95 -3.65 6.57 15.34
N PRO A 96 -2.67 7.26 15.96
CA PRO A 96 -1.98 6.72 17.12
C PRO A 96 -2.97 6.67 18.29
N ARG A 97 -2.78 5.72 19.21
CA ARG A 97 -3.63 5.58 20.39
C ARG A 97 -3.15 6.54 21.47
N CYS A 98 -3.82 7.67 21.58
CA CYS A 98 -3.59 8.66 22.62
C CYS A 98 -4.53 8.39 23.82
N ALA A 99 -4.03 8.59 25.04
CA ALA A 99 -4.81 8.50 26.28
C ALA A 99 -5.59 9.78 26.56
#